data_AF-A0A432QDW4-F1
#
_entry.id   AF-A0A432QDW4-F1
#
_cell.length_a   1.000
_cell.length_b   1.000
_cell.length_c   1.000
_cell.angle_alpha   90.00
_cell.angle_beta   90.00
_cell.angle_gamma   90.00
#
_symmetry.space_group_name_H-M   'P 1'
#
loop_
_entity.id
_entity.type
_entity.pdbx_description
1 polymer ?
#
loop_
_entity_poly.entity_id
_entity_poly.type
_entity_poly.pdbx_seq_one_letter_code
_entity_poly.pdbx_strand_id
1 'polypeptide(L)' 'MNPKSEQELLDGVAVIGMAGRFPGAQNVDFFWENLINGRESITFFPPDGLSPLIPSKIKQN' A
#
# COMPACT_ATOMS: atom_id res chain seq x y z
N MET A 1 16.94 -31.46 16.33
CA MET A 1 16.79 -30.08 15.84
C MET A 1 17.99 -29.31 16.37
N ASN A 2 18.92 -28.91 15.51
CA ASN A 2 20.12 -28.19 15.95
C ASN A 2 19.71 -26.73 16.25
N PRO A 3 19.98 -26.17 17.43
CA PRO A 3 19.74 -24.76 17.66
C PRO A 3 20.58 -23.95 16.66
N LYS A 4 19.95 -22.99 15.99
CA LYS A 4 20.67 -22.06 15.12
C LYS A 4 21.73 -21.32 15.95
N SER A 5 22.90 -21.08 15.36
CA SER A 5 23.99 -20.40 16.05
C SER A 5 23.59 -18.95 16.38
N GLU A 6 24.13 -18.38 17.45
CA GLU A 6 23.83 -16.99 17.85
C GLU A 6 24.11 -15.98 16.73
N GLN A 7 25.09 -16.27 15.86
CA GLN A 7 25.35 -15.49 14.65
C GLN A 7 24.18 -15.50 13.63
N GLU A 8 23.52 -16.64 13.40
CA GLU A 8 22.39 -16.73 12.47
C GLU A 8 21.13 -15.98 12.96
N LEU A 9 21.01 -15.73 14.27
CA LEU A 9 19.90 -14.96 14.84
C LEU A 9 20.08 -13.44 14.60
N LEU A 10 21.31 -12.98 14.35
CA LEU A 10 21.66 -11.57 14.21
C LEU A 10 21.54 -11.03 12.77
N ASP A 11 21.33 -11.90 11.78
CA ASP A 11 21.23 -11.53 10.35
C ASP A 11 19.85 -10.94 9.95
N GLY A 12 18.93 -10.80 10.91
CA GLY A 12 17.59 -10.30 10.69
C GLY A 12 17.44 -8.79 10.90
N VAL A 13 16.49 -8.17 10.20
CA VAL A 13 16.04 -6.80 10.48
C VAL A 13 14.67 -6.87 11.16
N ALA A 14 14.56 -6.29 12.36
CA ALA A 14 13.30 -6.23 13.08
C ALA A 14 12.47 -5.00 12.65
N VAL A 15 11.22 -5.22 12.26
CA VAL A 15 10.23 -4.15 12.08
C VAL A 15 9.57 -3.89 13.43
N ILE A 16 9.93 -2.77 14.05
CA ILE A 16 9.43 -2.39 15.39
C ILE A 16 8.26 -1.40 15.36
N GLY A 17 7.85 -0.94 14.17
CA GLY A 17 6.73 -0.03 14.00
C GLY A 17 6.43 0.26 12.53
N MET A 18 5.20 0.70 12.25
CA MET A 18 4.75 1.07 10.91
C MET A 18 3.72 2.20 10.99
N ALA A 19 3.79 3.15 10.06
CA ALA A 19 2.81 4.21 9.87
C ALA A 19 2.72 4.54 8.38
N GLY A 20 1.52 4.89 7.91
CA GLY A 20 1.29 5.21 6.51
C GLY A 20 -0.16 5.64 6.22
N ARG A 21 -0.36 6.28 5.07
CA ARG A 21 -1.67 6.57 4.50
C ARG A 21 -1.78 5.86 3.16
N PHE A 22 -2.88 5.17 2.95
CA PHE A 22 -3.11 4.31 1.79
C PHE A 22 -4.44 4.67 1.12
N PRO A 23 -4.65 4.35 -0.16
CA PRO A 23 -5.96 4.45 -0.78
C PRO A 23 -7.01 3.71 0.04
N GLY A 24 -8.09 4.40 0.40
CA GLY A 24 -9.16 3.84 1.23
C GLY A 24 -8.80 3.53 2.69
N ALA A 25 -7.61 3.88 3.19
CA ALA A 25 -7.20 3.64 4.57
C ALA A 25 -6.32 4.76 5.14
N GLN A 26 -6.78 5.37 6.24
CA GLN A 26 -6.11 6.51 6.86
C GLN A 26 -4.91 6.15 7.76
N ASN A 27 -4.78 4.88 8.13
CA ASN A 27 -3.69 4.34 8.93
C ASN A 27 -3.52 2.82 8.65
N VAL A 28 -2.56 2.20 9.35
CA VAL A 28 -2.23 0.77 9.20
C VAL A 28 -3.39 -0.15 9.60
N ASP A 29 -4.16 0.21 10.63
CA ASP A 29 -5.28 -0.61 11.11
C ASP A 29 -6.38 -0.70 10.06
N PHE A 30 -6.79 0.43 9.48
CA PHE A 30 -7.75 0.44 8.37
C PHE A 30 -7.21 -0.24 7.11
N PHE A 31 -5.90 -0.18 6.87
CA PHE A 31 -5.30 -0.89 5.75
C PHE A 31 -5.41 -2.40 5.94
N TRP A 32 -5.12 -2.90 7.14
CA TRP A 32 -5.26 -4.32 7.46
C TRP A 32 -6.72 -4.80 7.36
N GLU A 33 -7.67 -4.00 7.83
CA GLU A 33 -9.10 -4.29 7.69
C GLU A 33 -9.52 -4.39 6.21
N ASN A 34 -9.05 -3.47 5.36
CA ASN A 34 -9.33 -3.52 3.92
C ASN A 34 -8.81 -4.82 3.29
N LEU A 35 -7.61 -5.27 3.66
CA LEU A 35 -7.01 -6.50 3.14
C LEU A 35 -7.80 -7.75 3.54
N ILE A 36 -8.14 -7.88 4.83
CA ILE A 36 -8.93 -9.03 5.33
C ILE A 36 -10.27 -9.13 4.61
N ASN A 37 -10.92 -7.99 4.37
CA ASN A 37 -12.22 -7.94 3.71
C ASN A 37 -12.14 -7.96 2.17
N GLY A 38 -10.95 -8.08 1.58
CA GLY A 38 -10.76 -8.10 0.12
C GLY A 38 -11.22 -6.80 -0.57
N ARG A 39 -11.09 -5.66 0.11
CA ARG A 39 -11.61 -4.38 -0.39
C ARG A 39 -10.75 -3.80 -1.51
N GLU A 40 -11.33 -3.65 -2.69
CA GLU A 40 -10.71 -2.91 -3.80
C GLU A 40 -10.67 -1.40 -3.48
N SER A 41 -9.47 -0.80 -3.55
CA SER A 41 -9.27 0.63 -3.27
C SER A 41 -8.72 1.40 -4.47
N ILE A 42 -8.74 0.80 -5.67
CA ILE A 42 -8.39 1.47 -6.91
C ILE A 42 -9.53 2.42 -7.28
N THR A 43 -9.19 3.67 -7.59
CA THR A 43 -10.15 4.68 -8.03
C THR A 43 -9.69 5.32 -9.32
N PHE A 44 -10.61 5.56 -10.24
CA PHE A 44 -10.34 6.33 -11.45
C PHE A 44 -10.42 7.82 -11.16
N PHE A 45 -9.58 8.61 -11.82
CA PHE A 45 -9.73 10.05 -11.79
C PHE A 45 -11.05 10.45 -12.45
N PRO A 46 -11.78 11.43 -11.89
CA PRO A 46 -12.92 11.98 -12.59
C PRO A 46 -12.43 12.70 -13.87
N PRO A 47 -13.27 12.83 -14.91
CA PRO A 47 -12.87 13.38 -16.21
C PRO A 47 -12.25 14.80 -16.14
N ASP A 48 -12.63 15.57 -15.12
CA ASP A 48 -12.17 16.92 -14.81
C ASP A 48 -10.98 16.97 -13.83
N GLY A 49 -10.65 15.85 -13.18
CA GLY A 49 -9.50 15.72 -12.26
C GLY A 49 -8.16 15.57 -12.97
N LEU A 50 -8.17 15.40 -14.30
CA LEU A 50 -6.96 15.38 -15.11
C LEU A 50 -6.50 16.82 -15.43
N SER A 51 -5.19 17.04 -15.42
CA SER A 51 -4.60 18.34 -15.78
C SER A 51 -5.20 18.88 -17.10
N PRO A 52 -5.52 20.18 -17.19
CA PRO A 52 -6.10 20.78 -18.39
C PRO A 52 -5.17 20.71 -19.60
N LEU A 53 -3.88 20.47 -19.38
CA LEU A 53 -2.88 20.31 -20.44
C LEU A 53 -2.89 18.92 -21.09
N ILE A 54 -3.64 17.96 -20.55
CA ILE A 54 -3.77 16.62 -21.12
C ILE A 54 -4.67 16.69 -22.36
N PRO A 55 -4.17 16.36 -23.57
CA PRO A 55 -4.99 16.37 -24.79
C PRO A 55 -6.19 15.43 -24.66
N SER A 56 -7.37 15.87 -25.11
CA SER A 56 -8.62 15.10 -24.98
C SER A 56 -8.56 13.70 -25.62
N LYS A 57 -7.68 13.49 -26.60
CA LYS A 57 -7.50 12.21 -27.31
C LYS A 57 -6.99 11.07 -26.42
N ILE A 58 -6.38 11.36 -25.27
CA ILE A 58 -5.83 10.34 -24.35
C ILE A 58 -6.63 10.22 -23.04
N LYS A 59 -7.77 10.92 -22.91
CA LYS A 59 -8.63 10.89 -21.72
C LYS A 59 -9.65 9.75 -21.68
N GLN A 60 -9.80 8.99 -22.76
CA GLN A 60 -10.77 7.89 -22.87
C GLN A 60 -10.03 6.61 -23.25
N ASN A 61 -9.84 5.71 -22.29
CA ASN A 61 -9.48 4.33 -22.51
C ASN A 61 -10.24 3.46 -21.51
#